data_AF-A0A817SAZ6-F1
#
_entry.id   AF-A0A817SAZ6-F1
#
_cell.length_a   1.000
_cell.length_b   1.000
_cell.length_c   1.000
_cell.angle_alpha   90.00
_cell.angle_beta   90.00
_cell.angle_gamma   90.00
#
_symmetry.space_group_name_H-M   'P 1'
#
loop_
_entity.id
_entity.type
_entity.pdbx_description
1 polymer ?
#
loop_
_entity_poly.entity_id
_entity_poly.type
_entity_poly.pdbx_seq_one_letter_code
_entity_poly.pdbx_strand_id
1 'polypeptide(L)'
;MKISNDLVVTQSNDLINALYSIETIGEARLMRMLIAQINKDDDDFKTYRISVQDFATVFELEGHSVYEQIEKAAKGLTRCPISIRHNGSWFYANWLSSAKYIHGSGYVELKFDSNLKPFLLQLQDRFTQYGLDYMARIKNPSYIRLYELLKLEQGIEYWKRKSRGTFKKLFEYPDLRELMGIEKNNYKLFSDFVRYVLNQAKKEINASSDIYINEIQIDKKGRAYHYITFVCDESKQMKLDIDDPEPKLIEVESDKKHSEYITQLMAFGIAEKTAYEWKQKYGVARIIRNLGYVTAKKNSGKVKDDLAGYTASAIMKDYGQGWENKAKQAEEKAKIKEEEEENKREAKRLKEEDLNKSILSVISNFEALPDNEKSKFTLDFYETLNNMEKPMLKKHGYSHVSMRLKFARFANEQYKFIDSKSLN
;
A
#
# COMPACT_ATOMS: atom_id res chain seq x y z
N MET A 1 -9.63 19.01 15.80
CA MET A 1 -10.69 17.99 15.80
C MET A 1 -11.07 17.76 17.26
N LYS A 2 -12.34 17.84 17.67
CA LYS A 2 -12.71 17.31 19.00
C LYS A 2 -12.52 15.81 18.89
N ILE A 3 -11.47 15.26 19.48
CA ILE A 3 -11.25 13.81 19.47
C ILE A 3 -12.33 13.23 20.36
N SER A 4 -13.41 12.73 19.77
CA SER A 4 -14.27 11.77 20.44
C SER A 4 -13.46 10.48 20.60
N ASN A 5 -13.74 9.72 21.66
CA ASN A 5 -13.14 8.41 21.95
C ASN A 5 -13.48 7.32 20.89
N ASP A 6 -13.93 7.70 19.69
CA ASP A 6 -14.57 6.82 18.71
C ASP A 6 -13.75 6.70 17.41
N LEU A 7 -12.43 6.83 17.48
CA LEU A 7 -11.57 6.58 16.32
C LEU A 7 -11.60 5.08 16.01
N VAL A 8 -12.10 4.70 14.84
CA VAL A 8 -12.19 3.31 14.39
C VAL A 8 -11.10 3.03 13.36
N VAL A 9 -10.34 1.98 13.58
CA VAL A 9 -9.39 1.46 12.60
C VAL A 9 -10.12 0.45 11.72
N THR A 10 -10.04 0.62 10.40
CA THR A 10 -10.63 -0.29 9.42
C THR A 10 -9.53 -0.81 8.49
N GLN A 11 -9.36 -2.13 8.41
CA GLN A 11 -8.35 -2.77 7.58
C GLN A 11 -8.89 -4.03 6.92
N SER A 12 -8.45 -4.32 5.71
CA SER A 12 -8.75 -5.62 5.08
C SER A 12 -8.15 -6.77 5.90
N ASN A 13 -8.81 -7.93 5.84
CA ASN A 13 -8.35 -9.15 6.49
C ASN A 13 -7.00 -9.63 5.93
N ASP A 14 -6.73 -9.34 4.66
CA ASP A 14 -5.43 -9.63 4.03
C ASP A 14 -4.32 -8.77 4.67
N LEU A 15 -4.59 -7.49 4.94
CA LEU A 15 -3.64 -6.59 5.62
C LEU A 15 -3.38 -7.00 7.07
N ILE A 16 -4.41 -7.45 7.79
CA ILE A 16 -4.24 -7.98 9.15
C ILE A 16 -3.40 -9.26 9.14
N ASN A 17 -3.51 -10.12 8.13
CA ASN A 17 -2.68 -11.32 7.96
C ASN A 17 -1.32 -11.05 7.27
N ALA A 18 -0.98 -9.79 6.99
CA ALA A 18 0.29 -9.45 6.37
C ALA A 18 1.47 -9.69 7.31
N LEU A 19 2.63 -9.98 6.71
CA LEU A 19 3.90 -10.14 7.42
C LEU A 19 4.65 -8.80 7.39
N TYR A 20 4.91 -8.26 8.58
CA TYR A 20 5.71 -7.07 8.78
C TYR A 20 6.23 -7.03 10.22
N SER A 21 7.31 -6.30 10.45
CA SER A 21 7.84 -6.02 11.78
C SER A 21 7.76 -4.52 12.05
N ILE A 22 7.24 -4.17 13.22
CA ILE A 22 7.26 -2.80 13.73
C ILE A 22 8.25 -2.78 14.89
N GLU A 23 9.23 -1.88 14.83
CA GLU A 23 10.30 -1.81 15.82
C GLU A 23 9.84 -1.14 17.11
N THR A 24 8.99 -0.12 17.00
CA THR A 24 8.59 0.70 18.16
C THR A 24 7.08 0.79 18.35
N ILE A 25 6.68 0.97 19.61
CA ILE A 25 5.27 1.21 19.93
C ILE A 25 4.75 2.51 19.30
N GLY A 26 5.62 3.51 19.13
CA GLY A 26 5.28 4.77 18.46
C GLY A 26 4.88 4.57 17.01
N GLU A 27 5.63 3.75 16.25
CA GLU A 27 5.28 3.37 14.88
C GLU A 27 3.94 2.64 14.81
N ALA A 28 3.72 1.67 15.72
CA ALA A 28 2.49 0.89 15.75
C ALA A 28 1.26 1.77 15.98
N ARG A 29 1.37 2.71 16.92
CA ARG A 29 0.33 3.69 17.26
C ARG A 29 0.09 4.68 16.14
N LEU A 30 1.17 5.23 15.56
CA LEU A 30 1.08 6.22 14.48
C LEU A 30 0.45 5.63 13.22
N MET A 31 0.84 4.41 12.84
CA MET A 31 0.24 3.68 11.72
C MET A 31 -1.27 3.55 11.88
N ARG A 32 -1.74 3.12 13.05
CA ARG A 32 -3.17 2.83 13.27
C ARG A 32 -3.98 4.11 13.42
N MET A 33 -3.42 5.15 14.03
CA MET A 33 -4.01 6.48 14.04
C MET A 33 -4.13 7.05 12.64
N LEU A 34 -3.15 6.80 11.77
CA LEU A 34 -3.20 7.20 10.36
C LEU A 34 -4.30 6.44 9.60
N ILE A 35 -4.43 5.13 9.81
CA ILE A 35 -5.51 4.33 9.19
C ILE A 35 -6.89 4.83 9.63
N ALA A 36 -7.04 5.21 10.91
CA ALA A 36 -8.29 5.76 11.43
C ALA A 36 -8.68 7.12 10.81
N GLN A 37 -7.78 7.79 10.06
CA GLN A 37 -8.12 9.02 9.32
C GLN A 37 -8.72 8.76 7.93
N ILE A 38 -8.72 7.52 7.45
CA ILE A 38 -9.29 7.15 6.16
C ILE A 38 -10.81 7.19 6.27
N ASN A 39 -11.47 7.96 5.40
CA ASN A 39 -12.92 7.92 5.32
C ASN A 39 -13.36 6.76 4.43
N LYS A 40 -14.52 6.16 4.74
CA LYS A 40 -15.12 5.08 3.96
C LYS A 40 -15.32 5.42 2.47
N ASP A 41 -15.55 6.69 2.16
CA ASP A 41 -15.86 7.21 0.81
C ASP A 41 -14.61 7.78 0.11
N ASP A 42 -13.41 7.70 0.72
CA ASP A 42 -12.16 8.14 0.09
C ASP A 42 -11.85 7.20 -1.12
N ASP A 43 -11.58 7.79 -2.28
CA ASP A 43 -11.19 7.12 -3.54
C ASP A 43 -9.68 7.08 -3.76
N ASP A 44 -8.95 7.99 -3.12
CA ASP A 44 -7.50 8.06 -3.12
C ASP A 44 -6.93 8.38 -1.72
N PHE A 45 -5.69 7.99 -1.48
CA PHE A 45 -4.93 8.46 -0.34
C PHE A 45 -4.52 9.92 -0.54
N LYS A 46 -5.03 10.74 0.37
CA LYS A 46 -4.62 12.13 0.56
C LYS A 46 -3.36 12.21 1.43
N THR A 47 -2.80 13.41 1.53
CA THR A 47 -1.81 13.70 2.58
C THR A 47 -2.57 13.89 3.89
N TYR A 48 -2.32 13.01 4.85
CA TYR A 48 -2.93 13.02 6.17
C TYR A 48 -2.07 13.81 7.14
N ARG A 49 -2.71 14.53 8.06
CA ARG A 49 -2.04 15.33 9.09
C ARG A 49 -2.39 14.79 10.46
N ILE A 50 -1.39 14.37 11.22
CA ILE A 50 -1.56 13.95 12.62
C ILE A 50 -0.95 15.01 13.52
N SER A 51 -1.78 15.57 14.39
CA SER A 51 -1.35 16.49 15.45
C SER A 51 -0.54 15.73 16.49
N VAL A 52 0.59 16.29 16.90
CA VAL A 52 1.38 15.72 18.01
C VAL A 52 0.59 15.75 19.31
N GLN A 53 -0.23 16.78 19.52
CA GLN A 53 -1.10 16.90 20.68
C GLN A 53 -2.17 15.81 20.67
N ASP A 54 -2.80 15.55 19.51
CA ASP A 54 -3.83 14.52 19.39
C ASP A 54 -3.24 13.12 19.62
N PHE A 55 -2.06 12.88 19.05
CA PHE A 55 -1.30 11.65 19.28
C PHE A 55 -0.97 11.46 20.77
N ALA A 56 -0.53 12.53 21.45
CA ALA A 56 -0.24 12.51 22.88
C ALA A 56 -1.49 12.16 23.70
N THR A 57 -2.62 12.80 23.38
CA THR A 57 -3.89 12.62 24.08
C THR A 57 -4.45 11.20 23.90
N VAL A 58 -4.50 10.68 22.67
CA VAL A 58 -5.04 9.34 22.38
C VAL A 58 -4.24 8.25 23.07
N PHE A 59 -2.92 8.40 23.15
CA PHE A 59 -2.03 7.36 23.67
C PHE A 59 -1.54 7.63 25.10
N GLU A 60 -2.19 8.55 25.81
CA GLU A 60 -1.90 8.93 27.21
C GLU A 60 -0.38 9.23 27.41
N LEU A 61 0.23 9.97 26.49
CA LEU A 61 1.65 10.32 26.51
C LEU A 61 1.89 11.73 27.06
N GLU A 62 2.94 11.89 27.85
CA GLU A 62 3.31 13.18 28.46
C GLU A 62 4.75 13.60 28.11
N GLY A 63 4.97 14.92 28.07
CA GLY A 63 6.29 15.53 27.98
C GLY A 63 6.79 15.87 26.57
N HIS A 64 7.93 16.57 26.51
CA HIS A 64 8.53 17.02 25.24
C HIS A 64 9.03 15.90 24.34
N SER A 65 9.26 14.70 24.91
CA SER A 65 9.73 13.54 24.15
C SER A 65 8.70 13.03 23.14
N VAL A 66 7.42 13.43 23.23
CA VAL A 66 6.38 13.00 22.29
C VAL A 66 6.67 13.49 20.87
N TYR A 67 7.20 14.71 20.72
CA TYR A 67 7.63 15.26 19.42
C TYR A 67 8.74 14.41 18.79
N GLU A 68 9.74 14.00 19.57
CA GLU A 68 10.79 13.11 19.07
C GLU A 68 10.28 11.71 18.75
N GLN A 69 9.35 11.18 19.57
CA GLN A 69 8.77 9.86 19.38
C GLN A 69 7.96 9.79 18.08
N ILE A 70 7.11 10.77 17.80
CA ILE A 70 6.31 10.79 16.58
C ILE A 70 7.16 11.03 15.34
N GLU A 71 8.21 11.86 15.43
CA GLU A 71 9.17 12.06 14.33
C GLU A 71 9.92 10.76 14.01
N LYS A 72 10.45 10.08 15.03
CA LYS A 72 11.11 8.78 14.87
C LYS A 72 10.16 7.73 14.30
N ALA A 73 8.93 7.68 14.80
CA ALA A 73 7.91 6.76 14.31
C ALA A 73 7.56 7.00 12.84
N ALA A 74 7.37 8.25 12.44
CA ALA A 74 7.09 8.61 11.06
C ALA A 74 8.24 8.20 10.13
N LYS A 75 9.49 8.45 10.56
CA LYS A 75 10.68 8.03 9.81
C LYS A 75 10.77 6.51 9.71
N GLY A 76 10.53 5.77 10.79
CA GLY A 76 10.59 4.31 10.80
C GLY A 76 9.54 3.66 9.92
N LEU A 77 8.31 4.18 9.89
CA LEU A 77 7.24 3.68 9.02
C LEU A 77 7.56 3.79 7.53
N THR A 78 8.38 4.75 7.09
CA THR A 78 8.84 4.82 5.68
C THR A 78 9.80 3.69 5.31
N ARG A 79 10.36 2.98 6.29
CA ARG A 79 11.32 1.88 6.15
C ARG A 79 10.74 0.54 6.58
N CYS A 80 9.44 0.48 6.86
CA CYS A 80 8.76 -0.73 7.30
C CYS A 80 8.14 -1.41 6.07
N PRO A 81 8.80 -2.44 5.49
CA PRO A 81 8.22 -3.21 4.41
C PRO A 81 7.08 -4.08 4.93
N ILE A 82 6.09 -4.29 4.06
CA ILE A 82 4.96 -5.16 4.30
C ILE A 82 4.82 -6.19 3.19
N SER A 83 4.65 -7.45 3.58
CA SER A 83 4.38 -8.57 2.67
C SER A 83 2.96 -9.05 2.88
N ILE A 84 2.09 -8.83 1.90
CA ILE A 84 0.67 -9.18 1.95
C ILE A 84 0.45 -10.38 1.04
N ARG A 85 -0.26 -11.39 1.54
CA ARG A 85 -0.72 -12.49 0.69
C ARG A 85 -2.07 -12.13 0.11
N HIS A 86 -2.16 -11.96 -1.20
CA HIS A 86 -3.40 -11.57 -1.88
C HIS A 86 -3.58 -12.38 -3.17
N ASN A 87 -4.78 -12.95 -3.37
CA ASN A 87 -5.16 -13.77 -4.52
C ASN A 87 -4.13 -14.86 -4.88
N GLY A 88 -3.59 -15.54 -3.86
CA GLY A 88 -2.62 -16.63 -4.05
C GLY A 88 -1.19 -16.19 -4.37
N SER A 89 -0.91 -14.89 -4.46
CA SER A 89 0.41 -14.30 -4.69
C SER A 89 0.91 -13.51 -3.48
N TRP A 90 2.23 -13.30 -3.43
CA TRP A 90 2.83 -12.34 -2.51
C TRP A 90 2.89 -10.96 -3.15
N PHE A 91 2.40 -9.98 -2.42
CA PHE A 91 2.47 -8.57 -2.74
C PHE A 91 3.39 -7.88 -1.73
N TYR A 92 4.35 -7.10 -2.21
CA TYR A 92 5.36 -6.43 -1.39
C TYR A 92 5.25 -4.92 -1.57
N ALA A 93 5.14 -4.19 -0.48
CA ALA A 93 5.06 -2.74 -0.47
C ALA A 93 5.72 -2.14 0.78
N ASN A 94 5.69 -0.82 0.90
CA ASN A 94 5.93 -0.11 2.15
C ASN A 94 4.62 0.47 2.67
N TRP A 95 4.59 0.83 3.96
CA TRP A 95 3.43 1.52 4.54
C TRP A 95 3.22 2.92 3.96
N LEU A 96 4.30 3.69 3.81
CA LEU A 96 4.23 5.10 3.45
C LEU A 96 5.02 5.41 2.17
N SER A 97 4.44 6.19 1.27
CA SER A 97 5.18 6.81 0.16
C SER A 97 5.98 8.02 0.62
N SER A 98 5.51 8.73 1.65
CA SER A 98 6.18 9.91 2.19
C SER A 98 5.79 10.17 3.65
N ALA A 99 6.76 10.65 4.42
CA ALA A 99 6.56 11.21 5.74
C ALA A 99 7.34 12.54 5.84
N LYS A 100 6.68 13.59 6.31
CA LYS A 100 7.27 14.92 6.47
C LYS A 100 6.91 15.49 7.83
N TYR A 101 7.92 15.79 8.62
CA TYR A 101 7.77 16.49 9.88
C TYR A 101 8.18 17.95 9.70
N ILE A 102 7.28 18.88 10.04
CA ILE A 102 7.57 20.32 9.93
C ILE A 102 7.81 20.84 11.35
N HIS A 103 9.08 21.10 11.69
CA HIS A 103 9.44 21.62 13.01
C HIS A 103 8.66 22.90 13.34
N GLY A 104 8.13 22.99 14.56
CA GLY A 104 7.33 24.12 15.01
C GLY A 104 5.88 24.14 14.51
N SER A 105 5.48 23.24 13.60
CA SER A 105 4.08 23.18 13.12
C SER A 105 3.12 22.49 14.09
N GLY A 106 3.62 21.56 14.90
CA GLY A 106 2.80 20.71 15.77
C GLY A 106 2.12 19.53 15.06
N TYR A 107 2.46 19.24 13.80
CA TYR A 107 1.90 18.13 13.03
C TYR A 107 2.95 17.33 12.25
N VAL A 108 2.63 16.08 11.95
CA VAL A 108 3.32 15.26 10.95
C VAL A 108 2.41 15.03 9.74
N GLU A 109 2.98 15.17 8.54
CA GLU A 109 2.31 14.88 7.26
C GLU A 109 2.73 13.50 6.77
N LEU A 110 1.76 12.64 6.49
CA LEU A 110 1.98 11.24 6.10
C LEU A 110 1.13 10.92 4.87
N LYS A 111 1.67 10.10 3.97
CA LYS A 111 0.91 9.57 2.83
C LYS A 111 1.18 8.08 2.70
N PHE A 112 0.11 7.29 2.64
CA PHE A 112 0.21 5.86 2.37
C PHE A 112 0.78 5.60 0.97
N ASP A 113 1.47 4.47 0.83
CA ASP A 113 1.83 3.96 -0.49
C ASP A 113 0.56 3.66 -1.30
N SER A 114 0.50 4.14 -2.55
CA SER A 114 -0.68 4.01 -3.42
C SER A 114 -1.04 2.54 -3.71
N ASN A 115 -0.09 1.62 -3.58
CA ASN A 115 -0.37 0.21 -3.77
C ASN A 115 -1.14 -0.42 -2.60
N LEU A 116 -1.27 0.27 -1.47
CA LEU A 116 -2.08 -0.19 -0.33
C LEU A 116 -3.58 0.12 -0.46
N LYS A 117 -4.00 0.85 -1.51
CA LYS A 117 -5.41 1.20 -1.74
C LYS A 117 -6.36 -0.01 -1.65
N PRO A 118 -6.08 -1.17 -2.29
CA PRO A 118 -6.99 -2.33 -2.25
C PRO A 118 -7.23 -2.90 -0.84
N PHE A 119 -6.39 -2.53 0.12
CA PHE A 119 -6.37 -3.09 1.46
C PHE A 119 -6.88 -2.14 2.55
N LEU A 120 -7.11 -0.86 2.20
CA LEU A 120 -7.45 0.22 3.12
C LEU A 120 -8.60 1.12 2.63
N LEU A 121 -8.81 1.27 1.31
CA LEU A 121 -9.87 2.12 0.75
C LEU A 121 -11.07 1.28 0.30
N GLN A 122 -12.27 1.87 0.42
CA GLN A 122 -13.53 1.35 -0.12
C GLN A 122 -13.80 -0.14 0.19
N LEU A 123 -13.35 -0.60 1.36
CA LEU A 123 -13.51 -1.98 1.80
C LEU A 123 -14.99 -2.30 1.96
N GLN A 124 -15.54 -3.12 1.05
CA GLN A 124 -16.94 -3.53 1.10
C GLN A 124 -17.14 -4.79 1.94
N ASP A 125 -16.18 -5.72 1.87
CA ASP A 125 -16.24 -7.03 2.50
C ASP A 125 -14.85 -7.47 2.99
N ARG A 126 -14.81 -8.47 3.88
CA ARG A 126 -13.57 -9.10 4.40
C ARG A 126 -12.60 -8.07 4.99
N PHE A 127 -13.12 -7.20 5.83
CA PHE A 127 -12.34 -6.29 6.64
C PHE A 127 -12.65 -6.52 8.13
N THR A 128 -11.83 -5.93 8.98
CA THR A 128 -12.01 -5.94 10.43
C THR A 128 -11.99 -4.50 10.92
N GLN A 129 -12.85 -4.21 11.89
CA GLN A 129 -12.92 -2.93 12.58
C GLN A 129 -12.69 -3.07 14.08
N TYR A 130 -12.03 -2.08 14.66
CA TYR A 130 -11.80 -1.99 16.11
C TYR A 130 -11.53 -0.56 16.55
N GLY A 131 -11.81 -0.26 17.81
CA GLY A 131 -11.51 1.02 18.44
C GLY A 131 -10.00 1.25 18.55
N LEU A 132 -9.57 2.47 18.25
CA LEU A 132 -8.16 2.86 18.34
C LEU A 132 -7.68 2.93 19.80
N ASP A 133 -8.59 3.23 20.72
CA ASP A 133 -8.37 3.32 22.16
C ASP A 133 -8.00 1.97 22.79
N TYR A 134 -8.47 0.85 22.23
CA TYR A 134 -8.20 -0.49 22.76
C TYR A 134 -6.72 -0.88 22.80
N MET A 135 -5.89 -0.22 21.99
CA MET A 135 -4.43 -0.44 21.96
C MET A 135 -3.65 0.67 22.69
N ALA A 136 -4.32 1.67 23.27
CA ALA A 136 -3.64 2.80 23.90
C ALA A 136 -2.71 2.38 25.04
N ARG A 137 -3.09 1.33 25.80
CA ARG A 137 -2.33 0.83 26.95
C ARG A 137 -1.43 -0.35 26.62
N ILE A 138 -1.51 -0.89 25.40
CA ILE A 138 -0.62 -1.95 24.93
C ILE A 138 0.75 -1.31 24.65
N LYS A 139 1.82 -1.92 25.18
CA LYS A 139 3.18 -1.37 25.14
C LYS A 139 4.10 -2.06 24.13
N ASN A 140 3.73 -3.26 23.68
CA ASN A 140 4.50 -4.03 22.71
C ASN A 140 3.76 -4.11 21.36
N PRO A 141 4.40 -3.70 20.24
CA PRO A 141 3.80 -3.80 18.90
C PRO A 141 3.28 -5.20 18.56
N SER A 142 4.01 -6.25 18.95
CA SER A 142 3.62 -7.64 18.70
C SER A 142 2.32 -8.02 19.40
N TYR A 143 1.97 -7.41 20.53
CA TYR A 143 0.72 -7.71 21.23
C TYR A 143 -0.47 -7.04 20.54
N ILE A 144 -0.26 -5.86 19.95
CA ILE A 144 -1.27 -5.22 19.08
C ILE A 144 -1.55 -6.12 17.87
N ARG A 145 -0.50 -6.69 17.26
CA ARG A 145 -0.67 -7.67 16.17
C ARG A 145 -1.50 -8.88 16.60
N LEU A 146 -1.21 -9.45 17.77
CA LEU A 146 -2.00 -10.57 18.29
C LEU A 146 -3.47 -10.17 18.49
N TYR A 147 -3.73 -9.00 19.07
CA TYR A 147 -5.09 -8.48 19.22
C TYR A 147 -5.83 -8.40 17.89
N GLU A 148 -5.21 -7.83 16.84
CA GLU A 148 -5.82 -7.70 15.51
C GLU A 148 -6.16 -9.06 14.89
N LEU A 149 -5.26 -10.04 15.03
CA LEU A 149 -5.47 -11.39 14.54
C LEU A 149 -6.63 -12.09 15.27
N LEU A 150 -6.77 -11.85 16.58
CA LEU A 150 -7.89 -12.37 17.36
C LEU A 150 -9.19 -11.66 17.02
N LYS A 151 -9.16 -10.34 16.78
CA LYS A 151 -10.32 -9.55 16.37
C LYS A 151 -10.86 -9.97 15.01
N LEU A 152 -9.96 -10.24 14.07
CA LEU A 152 -10.30 -10.84 12.79
C LEU A 152 -11.00 -12.20 12.98
N GLU A 153 -10.47 -13.09 13.81
CA GLU A 153 -11.11 -14.39 14.06
C GLU A 153 -12.47 -14.23 14.74
N GLN A 154 -12.61 -13.30 15.68
CA GLN A 154 -13.88 -12.97 16.31
C GLN A 154 -14.94 -12.62 15.26
N GLY A 155 -14.62 -11.69 14.33
CA GLY A 155 -15.52 -11.28 13.26
C GLY A 155 -15.93 -12.47 12.37
N ILE A 156 -14.96 -13.32 11.99
CA ILE A 156 -15.25 -14.54 11.21
C ILE A 156 -16.18 -15.49 11.95
N GLU A 157 -15.94 -15.73 13.24
CA GLU A 157 -16.70 -16.70 14.03
C GLU A 157 -18.11 -16.20 14.33
N TYR A 158 -18.30 -14.90 14.55
CA TYR A 158 -19.63 -14.29 14.72
C TYR A 158 -20.42 -14.32 13.42
N TRP A 159 -19.75 -14.09 12.29
CA TRP A 159 -20.35 -14.28 10.98
C TRP A 159 -20.81 -15.73 10.75
N LYS A 160 -19.96 -16.73 11.05
CA LYS A 160 -20.29 -18.16 10.88
C LYS A 160 -21.44 -18.62 11.79
N ARG A 161 -21.42 -18.23 13.07
CA ARG A 161 -22.38 -18.72 14.07
C ARG A 161 -23.66 -17.89 14.16
N LYS A 162 -23.67 -16.68 13.60
CA LYS A 162 -24.74 -15.67 13.79
C LYS A 162 -25.06 -15.39 15.26
N SER A 163 -24.07 -15.59 16.15
CA SER A 163 -24.23 -15.41 17.59
C SER A 163 -22.90 -14.97 18.21
N ARG A 164 -22.98 -14.02 19.15
CA ARG A 164 -21.85 -13.63 20.00
C ARG A 164 -21.56 -14.73 21.02
N GLY A 165 -20.28 -14.90 21.36
CA GLY A 165 -19.85 -15.89 22.35
C GLY A 165 -18.37 -16.24 22.23
N THR A 166 -18.01 -17.37 22.86
CA THR A 166 -16.64 -17.87 22.87
C THR A 166 -16.18 -18.26 21.47
N PHE A 167 -14.99 -17.81 21.09
CA PHE A 167 -14.33 -18.21 19.86
C PHE A 167 -12.94 -18.77 20.15
N LYS A 168 -12.40 -19.52 19.19
CA LYS A 168 -11.07 -20.11 19.29
C LYS A 168 -10.26 -19.75 18.07
N LYS A 169 -9.00 -19.37 18.27
CA LYS A 169 -8.03 -19.16 17.21
C LYS A 169 -6.84 -20.10 17.37
N LEU A 170 -6.65 -20.97 16.39
CA LEU A 170 -5.49 -21.86 16.29
C LEU A 170 -4.43 -21.21 15.40
N PHE A 171 -3.17 -21.23 15.85
CA PHE A 171 -2.01 -20.89 15.04
C PHE A 171 -0.98 -22.01 15.06
N GLU A 172 -0.27 -22.17 13.94
CA GLU A 172 1.05 -22.81 13.96
C GLU A 172 2.05 -21.89 14.66
N TYR A 173 2.90 -22.47 15.53
CA TYR A 173 3.86 -21.68 16.30
C TYR A 173 4.80 -20.81 15.42
N PRO A 174 5.41 -21.33 14.34
CA PRO A 174 6.24 -20.51 13.44
C PRO A 174 5.46 -19.35 12.83
N ASP A 175 4.25 -19.64 12.31
CA ASP A 175 3.40 -18.64 11.65
C ASP A 175 2.97 -17.53 12.62
N LEU A 176 2.60 -17.89 13.86
CA LEU A 176 2.23 -16.90 14.88
C LEU A 176 3.37 -15.92 15.13
N ARG A 177 4.61 -16.41 15.20
CA ARG A 177 5.77 -15.54 15.43
C ARG A 177 5.98 -14.55 14.29
N GLU A 178 5.86 -15.03 13.05
CA GLU A 178 5.99 -14.17 11.87
C GLU A 178 4.86 -13.15 11.78
N LEU A 179 3.61 -13.56 12.02
CA LEU A 179 2.44 -12.67 12.04
C LEU A 179 2.53 -11.59 13.14
N MET A 180 3.11 -11.94 14.29
CA MET A 180 3.38 -11.01 15.38
C MET A 180 4.62 -10.11 15.12
N GLY A 181 5.32 -10.30 14.01
CA GLY A 181 6.52 -9.52 13.66
C GLY A 181 7.73 -9.82 14.55
N ILE A 182 7.78 -11.00 15.19
CA ILE A 182 8.84 -11.33 16.14
C ILE A 182 10.03 -11.92 15.38
N GLU A 183 11.16 -11.22 15.46
CA GLU A 183 12.40 -11.66 14.82
C GLU A 183 12.83 -13.06 15.23
N LYS A 184 13.46 -13.77 14.29
CA LYS A 184 13.91 -15.17 14.44
C LYS A 184 14.83 -15.38 15.65
N ASN A 185 15.61 -14.37 16.02
CA ASN A 185 16.59 -14.46 17.10
C ASN A 185 16.06 -14.09 18.49
N ASN A 186 14.85 -13.50 18.57
CA ASN A 186 14.24 -13.12 19.85
C ASN A 186 13.52 -14.33 20.46
N TYR A 187 13.55 -14.48 21.78
CA TYR A 187 12.84 -15.58 22.48
C TYR A 187 13.11 -16.97 21.86
N LYS A 188 14.40 -17.33 21.72
CA LYS A 188 14.82 -18.60 21.08
C LYS A 188 14.25 -19.83 21.79
N LEU A 189 14.14 -19.75 23.12
CA LEU A 189 13.51 -20.79 23.92
C LEU A 189 12.00 -20.60 23.89
N PHE A 190 11.27 -21.70 23.65
CA PHE A 190 9.81 -21.65 23.67
C PHE A 190 9.24 -21.19 25.02
N SER A 191 9.90 -21.55 26.13
CA SER A 191 9.54 -21.06 27.47
C SER A 191 9.59 -19.53 27.58
N ASP A 192 10.57 -18.90 26.94
CA ASP A 192 10.71 -17.45 26.93
C ASP A 192 9.61 -16.82 26.08
N PHE A 193 9.26 -17.43 24.94
CA PHE A 193 8.14 -17.00 24.12
C PHE A 193 6.82 -17.06 24.92
N VAL A 194 6.55 -18.16 25.63
CA VAL A 194 5.36 -18.27 26.48
C VAL A 194 5.36 -17.20 27.58
N ARG A 195 6.48 -17.06 28.31
CA ARG A 195 6.57 -16.15 29.46
C ARG A 195 6.50 -14.68 29.07
N TYR A 196 7.30 -14.27 28.09
CA TYR A 196 7.49 -12.87 27.76
C TYR A 196 6.61 -12.38 26.62
N VAL A 197 6.08 -13.28 25.78
CA VAL A 197 5.19 -12.90 24.67
C VAL A 197 3.76 -13.28 25.00
N LEU A 198 3.43 -14.58 25.11
CA LEU A 198 2.03 -15.02 25.21
C LEU A 198 1.34 -14.56 26.49
N ASN A 199 1.98 -14.78 27.64
CA ASN A 199 1.40 -14.42 28.95
C ASN A 199 1.31 -12.90 29.12
N GLN A 200 2.31 -12.17 28.63
CA GLN A 200 2.32 -10.70 28.70
C GLN A 200 1.30 -10.09 27.74
N ALA A 201 1.17 -10.61 26.52
CA ALA A 201 0.14 -10.19 25.58
C ALA A 201 -1.26 -10.44 26.13
N LYS A 202 -1.52 -11.64 26.71
CA LYS A 202 -2.78 -11.93 27.40
C LYS A 202 -3.09 -10.91 28.49
N LYS A 203 -2.11 -10.56 29.32
CA LYS A 203 -2.29 -9.57 30.39
C LYS A 203 -2.66 -8.19 29.85
N GLU A 204 -1.96 -7.71 28.82
CA GLU A 204 -2.21 -6.37 28.26
C GLU A 204 -3.50 -6.30 27.45
N ILE A 205 -3.79 -7.29 26.61
CA ILE A 205 -5.01 -7.37 25.80
C ILE A 205 -6.24 -7.44 26.70
N ASN A 206 -6.25 -8.30 27.72
CA ASN A 206 -7.39 -8.44 28.63
C ASN A 206 -7.63 -7.17 29.47
N ALA A 207 -6.62 -6.33 29.67
CA ALA A 207 -6.73 -5.09 30.45
C ALA A 207 -7.13 -3.87 29.61
N SER A 208 -6.99 -3.95 28.28
CA SER A 208 -7.06 -2.78 27.41
C SER A 208 -8.08 -2.90 26.27
N SER A 209 -8.59 -4.10 25.97
CA SER A 209 -9.39 -4.32 24.75
C SER A 209 -10.76 -4.95 25.00
N ASP A 210 -11.55 -4.99 23.94
CA ASP A 210 -12.85 -5.67 23.84
C ASP A 210 -12.74 -7.21 23.72
N ILE A 211 -11.52 -7.77 23.71
CA ILE A 211 -11.27 -9.21 23.69
C ILE A 211 -10.71 -9.66 25.03
N TYR A 212 -11.29 -10.74 25.58
CA TYR A 212 -10.79 -11.40 26.78
C TYR A 212 -10.26 -12.80 26.45
N ILE A 213 -8.94 -13.00 26.55
CA ILE A 213 -8.28 -14.30 26.38
C ILE A 213 -8.45 -15.10 27.69
N ASN A 214 -9.32 -16.09 27.66
CA ASN A 214 -9.56 -17.01 28.78
C ASN A 214 -8.38 -17.96 28.97
N GLU A 215 -7.95 -18.59 27.89
CA GLU A 215 -6.99 -19.69 27.93
C GLU A 215 -6.05 -19.64 26.72
N ILE A 216 -4.81 -20.09 26.94
CA ILE A 216 -3.81 -20.34 25.89
C ILE A 216 -3.42 -21.81 26.00
N GLN A 217 -3.90 -22.60 25.06
CA GLN A 217 -3.63 -24.04 24.98
C GLN A 217 -2.43 -24.27 24.06
N ILE A 218 -1.52 -25.14 24.46
CA ILE A 218 -0.28 -25.40 23.74
C ILE A 218 -0.19 -26.90 23.44
N ASP A 219 -0.26 -27.26 22.16
CA ASP A 219 -0.18 -28.64 21.72
C ASP A 219 1.19 -28.98 21.14
N LYS A 220 1.66 -30.18 21.49
CA LYS A 220 2.92 -30.74 21.01
C LYS A 220 2.67 -31.73 19.87
N LYS A 221 3.54 -31.72 18.86
CA LYS A 221 3.66 -32.78 17.86
C LYS A 221 5.02 -33.45 18.03
N GLY A 222 5.02 -34.61 18.70
CA GLY A 222 6.26 -35.25 19.14
C GLY A 222 6.97 -34.45 20.23
N ARG A 223 8.25 -34.10 20.03
CA ARG A 223 9.02 -33.28 20.99
C ARG A 223 8.88 -31.77 20.75
N ALA A 224 8.31 -31.34 19.62
CA ALA A 224 8.20 -29.93 19.26
C ALA A 224 6.80 -29.38 19.59
N TYR A 225 6.76 -28.17 20.14
CA TYR A 225 5.52 -27.38 20.21
C TYR A 225 5.13 -26.97 18.81
N HIS A 226 3.89 -27.26 18.42
CA HIS A 226 3.46 -27.10 17.03
C HIS A 226 2.30 -26.12 16.90
N TYR A 227 1.37 -26.15 17.86
CA TYR A 227 0.14 -25.38 17.79
C TYR A 227 -0.13 -24.60 19.08
N ILE A 228 -0.68 -23.41 18.93
CA ILE A 228 -1.10 -22.54 20.02
C ILE A 228 -2.56 -22.14 19.73
N THR A 229 -3.45 -22.49 20.65
CA THR A 229 -4.88 -22.15 20.56
C THR A 229 -5.24 -21.12 21.62
N PHE A 230 -5.78 -19.99 21.17
CA PHE A 230 -6.37 -18.98 22.04
C PHE A 230 -7.86 -19.23 22.18
N VAL A 231 -8.36 -19.29 23.41
CA VAL A 231 -9.80 -19.35 23.72
C VAL A 231 -10.20 -17.99 24.26
N CYS A 232 -11.12 -17.32 23.57
CA CYS A 232 -11.44 -15.91 23.79
C CYS A 232 -12.94 -15.67 23.90
N ASP A 233 -13.32 -14.69 24.72
CA ASP A 233 -14.67 -14.14 24.86
C ASP A 233 -14.68 -12.63 24.58
N GLU A 234 -15.87 -12.04 24.47
CA GLU A 234 -16.04 -10.59 24.57
C GLU A 234 -15.66 -10.11 25.99
N SER A 235 -14.86 -9.05 26.04
CA SER A 235 -14.59 -8.36 27.29
C SER A 235 -15.86 -7.68 27.79
N LYS A 236 -16.13 -7.83 29.10
CA LYS A 236 -17.24 -7.15 29.75
C LYS A 236 -16.94 -5.67 30.06
N GLN A 237 -15.68 -5.25 29.92
CA GLN A 237 -15.19 -3.97 30.44
C GLN A 237 -15.13 -2.85 29.39
N MET A 238 -15.23 -3.15 28.10
CA MET A 238 -15.15 -2.16 27.03
C MET A 238 -16.13 -2.50 25.91
N LYS A 239 -17.20 -1.70 25.81
CA LYS A 239 -18.11 -1.69 24.65
C LYS A 239 -18.07 -0.28 24.08
N LEU A 240 -17.43 -0.13 22.93
CA LEU A 240 -17.82 0.91 21.98
C LEU A 240 -18.92 0.33 21.10
N ASP A 241 -20.02 1.07 20.94
CA ASP A 241 -21.05 0.79 19.94
C ASP A 241 -20.49 1.17 18.56
N ILE A 242 -19.58 0.34 18.05
CA ILE A 242 -19.17 0.42 16.65
C ILE A 242 -20.35 -0.15 15.86
N ASP A 243 -20.96 0.67 15.01
CA ASP A 243 -21.83 0.20 13.92
C ASP A 243 -20.96 -0.65 12.99
N ASP A 244 -20.75 -1.92 13.37
CA ASP A 244 -20.20 -2.95 12.51
C ASP A 244 -21.26 -3.17 11.43
N PRO A 245 -21.06 -2.69 10.18
CA PRO A 245 -22.05 -2.90 9.16
C PRO A 245 -22.24 -4.41 9.04
N GLU A 246 -23.49 -4.87 9.17
CA GLU A 246 -23.78 -6.29 8.97
C GLU A 246 -23.10 -6.74 7.68
N PRO A 247 -22.24 -7.77 7.73
CA PRO A 247 -21.49 -8.22 6.56
C PRO A 247 -22.48 -8.44 5.43
N LYS A 248 -22.35 -7.65 4.36
CA LYS A 248 -23.26 -7.74 3.23
C LYS A 248 -23.06 -9.10 2.58
N LEU A 249 -24.19 -9.79 2.43
CA LEU A 249 -24.27 -11.09 1.79
C LEU A 249 -23.81 -10.97 0.34
N ILE A 250 -22.68 -11.59 0.02
CA ILE A 250 -22.67 -12.46 -1.15
C ILE A 250 -22.91 -13.84 -0.58
N GLU A 251 -24.12 -14.34 -0.73
CA GLU A 251 -24.42 -15.75 -0.47
C GLU A 251 -23.45 -16.57 -1.32
N VAL A 252 -22.49 -17.18 -0.64
CA VAL A 252 -21.86 -18.37 -1.18
C VAL A 252 -22.26 -19.47 -0.23
N GLU A 253 -23.27 -20.19 -0.69
CA GLU A 253 -23.74 -21.44 -0.12
C GLU A 253 -22.56 -22.30 0.37
N SER A 254 -22.80 -22.97 1.48
CA SER A 254 -21.87 -23.82 2.22
C SER A 254 -21.51 -25.10 1.48
N ASP A 255 -21.08 -25.01 0.24
CA ASP A 255 -20.43 -26.11 -0.47
C ASP A 255 -18.93 -25.95 -0.29
N LYS A 256 -18.28 -26.98 0.25
CA LYS A 256 -16.83 -27.09 0.52
C LYS A 256 -16.02 -26.24 -0.48
N LYS A 257 -15.68 -25.02 -0.07
CA LYS A 257 -15.04 -24.07 -1.00
C LYS A 257 -13.58 -24.46 -1.17
N HIS A 258 -13.34 -25.31 -2.15
CA HIS A 258 -12.02 -25.59 -2.66
C HIS A 258 -11.35 -24.27 -3.05
N SER A 259 -10.07 -24.14 -2.75
CA SER A 259 -9.27 -23.02 -3.25
C SER A 259 -9.36 -22.98 -4.78
N GLU A 260 -9.28 -21.80 -5.37
CA GLU A 260 -9.50 -21.58 -6.82
C GLU A 260 -8.74 -22.56 -7.73
N TYR A 261 -7.48 -22.85 -7.42
CA TYR A 261 -6.67 -23.82 -8.19
C TYR A 261 -7.15 -25.27 -8.06
N ILE A 262 -7.77 -25.66 -6.93
CA ILE A 262 -8.38 -26.98 -6.74
C ILE A 262 -9.70 -27.04 -7.52
N THR A 263 -10.52 -26.00 -7.45
CA THR A 263 -11.75 -25.87 -8.27
C THR A 263 -11.42 -25.96 -9.75
N GLN A 264 -10.35 -25.29 -10.19
CA GLN A 264 -9.91 -25.30 -11.57
C GLN A 264 -9.31 -26.65 -12.00
N LEU A 265 -8.59 -27.35 -11.12
CA LEU A 265 -8.13 -28.72 -11.35
C LEU A 265 -9.30 -29.68 -11.56
N MET A 266 -10.33 -29.58 -10.71
CA MET A 266 -11.55 -30.38 -10.84
C MET A 266 -12.32 -30.05 -12.12
N ALA A 267 -12.42 -28.77 -12.48
CA ALA A 267 -13.01 -28.34 -13.75
C ALA A 267 -12.22 -28.85 -14.98
N PHE A 268 -10.93 -29.16 -14.81
CA PHE A 268 -10.09 -29.77 -15.85
C PHE A 268 -10.10 -31.30 -15.79
N GLY A 269 -10.95 -31.90 -14.96
CA GLY A 269 -11.15 -33.35 -14.87
C GLY A 269 -10.24 -34.08 -13.88
N ILE A 270 -9.53 -33.36 -13.01
CA ILE A 270 -8.69 -33.96 -11.97
C ILE A 270 -9.52 -34.21 -10.70
N ALA A 271 -9.51 -35.45 -10.21
CA ALA A 271 -10.23 -35.80 -8.98
C ALA A 271 -9.74 -34.99 -7.77
N GLU A 272 -10.65 -34.62 -6.88
CA GLU A 272 -10.39 -33.81 -5.68
C GLU A 272 -9.21 -34.34 -4.84
N LYS A 273 -9.21 -35.65 -4.55
CA LYS A 273 -8.14 -36.32 -3.82
C LYS A 273 -6.78 -36.13 -4.49
N THR A 274 -6.72 -36.32 -5.81
CA THR A 274 -5.50 -36.15 -6.61
C THR A 274 -5.04 -34.70 -6.62
N ALA A 275 -5.97 -33.73 -6.66
CA ALA A 275 -5.65 -32.31 -6.58
C ALA A 275 -4.97 -31.95 -5.25
N TYR A 276 -5.44 -32.51 -4.13
CA TYR A 276 -4.78 -32.35 -2.82
C TYR A 276 -3.44 -33.09 -2.72
N GLU A 277 -3.30 -34.28 -3.31
CA GLU A 277 -2.01 -34.99 -3.38
C GLU A 277 -0.98 -34.20 -4.20
N TRP A 278 -1.38 -33.63 -5.34
CA TRP A 278 -0.51 -32.82 -6.19
C TRP A 278 -0.11 -31.52 -5.51
N LYS A 279 -1.00 -30.90 -4.74
CA LYS A 279 -0.67 -29.74 -3.90
C LYS A 279 0.53 -30.05 -3.00
N GLN A 280 0.53 -31.22 -2.34
CA GLN A 280 1.63 -31.64 -1.47
C GLN A 280 2.89 -31.97 -2.26
N LYS A 281 2.75 -32.64 -3.41
CA LYS A 281 3.88 -33.15 -4.20
C LYS A 281 4.61 -32.09 -5.03
N TYR A 282 3.88 -31.16 -5.64
CA TYR A 282 4.42 -30.22 -6.64
C TYR A 282 4.39 -28.77 -6.16
N GLY A 283 3.64 -28.48 -5.08
CA GLY A 283 3.45 -27.14 -4.56
C GLY A 283 2.44 -26.31 -5.36
N VAL A 284 1.79 -25.37 -4.68
CA VAL A 284 0.69 -24.56 -5.22
C VAL A 284 1.14 -23.68 -6.40
N ALA A 285 2.32 -23.07 -6.31
CA ALA A 285 2.82 -22.15 -7.34
C ALA A 285 2.98 -22.84 -8.72
N ARG A 286 3.55 -24.06 -8.73
CA ARG A 286 3.70 -24.85 -9.94
C ARG A 286 2.34 -25.24 -10.53
N ILE A 287 1.38 -25.60 -9.67
CA ILE A 287 0.01 -25.93 -10.10
C ILE A 287 -0.64 -24.72 -10.77
N ILE A 288 -0.67 -23.56 -10.10
CA ILE A 288 -1.30 -22.34 -10.61
C ILE A 288 -0.70 -21.92 -11.95
N ARG A 289 0.64 -21.87 -12.04
CA ARG A 289 1.36 -21.55 -13.28
C ARG A 289 0.95 -22.46 -14.44
N ASN A 290 0.91 -23.76 -14.21
CA ASN A 290 0.57 -24.71 -15.26
C ASN A 290 -0.92 -24.67 -15.61
N LEU A 291 -1.80 -24.41 -14.64
CA LEU A 291 -3.22 -24.16 -14.93
C LEU A 291 -3.41 -22.90 -15.80
N GLY A 292 -2.68 -21.82 -15.53
CA GLY A 292 -2.66 -20.62 -16.37
C GLY A 292 -2.20 -20.93 -17.80
N TYR A 293 -1.10 -21.66 -17.93
CA TYR A 293 -0.61 -22.13 -19.24
C TYR A 293 -1.65 -22.97 -19.99
N VAL A 294 -2.24 -23.97 -19.33
CA VAL A 294 -3.25 -24.86 -19.93
C VAL A 294 -4.49 -24.08 -20.33
N THR A 295 -4.94 -23.13 -19.50
CA THR A 295 -6.08 -22.25 -19.81
C THR A 295 -5.83 -21.45 -21.08
N ALA A 296 -4.64 -20.85 -21.24
CA ALA A 296 -4.27 -20.12 -22.44
C ALA A 296 -4.21 -21.04 -23.70
N LYS A 297 -3.76 -22.29 -23.54
CA LYS A 297 -3.73 -23.28 -24.63
C LYS A 297 -5.13 -23.80 -25.00
N LYS A 298 -6.01 -23.96 -24.02
CA LYS A 298 -7.44 -24.29 -24.22
C LYS A 298 -8.14 -23.16 -24.98
N ASN A 299 -7.98 -21.91 -24.54
CA ASN A 299 -8.62 -20.75 -25.16
C ASN A 299 -8.13 -20.48 -26.60
N SER A 300 -6.88 -20.86 -26.91
CA SER A 300 -6.36 -20.81 -28.28
C SER A 300 -6.73 -22.03 -29.15
N GLY A 301 -7.60 -22.92 -28.64
CA GLY A 301 -8.10 -24.09 -29.37
C GLY A 301 -7.08 -25.22 -29.56
N LYS A 302 -5.93 -25.17 -28.90
CA LYS A 302 -4.81 -26.13 -29.04
C LYS A 302 -4.94 -27.37 -28.13
N VAL A 303 -5.95 -27.41 -27.27
CA VAL A 303 -6.27 -28.55 -26.38
C VAL A 303 -7.78 -28.76 -26.42
N LYS A 304 -8.24 -29.94 -26.86
CA LYS A 304 -9.68 -30.23 -27.01
C LYS A 304 -10.10 -31.58 -26.42
N ASP A 305 -9.35 -32.66 -26.69
CA ASP A 305 -9.89 -34.02 -26.47
C ASP A 305 -9.53 -34.66 -25.12
N ASP A 306 -8.36 -34.34 -24.56
CA ASP A 306 -7.92 -34.83 -23.24
C ASP A 306 -7.37 -33.70 -22.37
N LEU A 307 -8.28 -32.86 -21.88
CA LEU A 307 -7.92 -31.74 -21.00
C LEU A 307 -7.28 -32.25 -19.70
N ALA A 308 -7.79 -33.35 -19.13
CA ALA A 308 -7.30 -33.91 -17.88
C ALA A 308 -5.87 -34.44 -17.99
N GLY A 309 -5.57 -35.27 -19.00
CA GLY A 309 -4.23 -35.81 -19.23
C GLY A 309 -3.23 -34.73 -19.67
N TYR A 310 -3.69 -33.72 -20.40
CA TYR A 310 -2.88 -32.55 -20.74
C TYR A 310 -2.53 -31.72 -19.51
N THR A 311 -3.50 -31.42 -18.64
CA THR A 311 -3.29 -30.74 -17.36
C THR A 311 -2.35 -31.53 -16.45
N ALA A 312 -2.53 -32.85 -16.37
CA ALA A 312 -1.65 -33.74 -15.61
C ALA A 312 -0.20 -33.67 -16.13
N SER A 313 -0.02 -33.77 -17.44
CA SER A 313 1.30 -33.68 -18.08
C SER A 313 1.96 -32.31 -17.89
N ALA A 314 1.18 -31.23 -18.01
CA ALA A 314 1.67 -29.88 -17.81
C ALA A 314 2.18 -29.68 -16.38
N ILE A 315 1.44 -30.13 -15.37
CA ILE A 315 1.87 -30.03 -13.97
C ILE A 315 3.07 -30.94 -13.70
N MET A 316 3.05 -32.20 -14.17
CA MET A 316 4.14 -33.16 -13.96
C MET A 316 5.45 -32.78 -14.62
N LYS A 317 5.42 -32.08 -15.77
CA LYS A 317 6.61 -31.65 -16.53
C LYS A 317 6.88 -30.13 -16.50
N ASP A 318 6.04 -29.37 -15.79
CA ASP A 318 6.12 -27.91 -15.60
C ASP A 318 6.19 -27.07 -16.89
N TYR A 319 5.27 -27.33 -17.82
CA TYR A 319 5.22 -26.60 -19.10
C TYR A 319 5.04 -25.08 -18.94
N GLY A 320 4.39 -24.65 -17.85
CA GLY A 320 4.12 -23.24 -17.57
C GLY A 320 5.37 -22.43 -17.21
N GLN A 321 6.48 -23.05 -16.81
CA GLN A 321 7.71 -22.34 -16.46
C GLN A 321 8.28 -21.53 -17.63
N GLY A 322 8.36 -22.15 -18.82
CA GLY A 322 8.84 -21.45 -20.02
C GLY A 322 7.88 -20.38 -20.54
N TRP A 323 6.59 -20.50 -20.23
CA TRP A 323 5.56 -19.53 -20.62
C TRP A 323 5.57 -18.30 -19.69
N GLU A 324 5.67 -18.51 -18.38
CA GLU A 324 5.81 -17.45 -17.38
C GLU A 324 7.06 -16.60 -17.63
N ASN A 325 8.20 -17.24 -17.94
CA ASN A 325 9.45 -16.52 -18.21
C ASN A 325 9.35 -15.63 -19.45
N LYS A 326 8.65 -16.07 -20.51
CA LYS A 326 8.42 -15.26 -21.71
C LYS A 326 7.51 -14.06 -21.44
N ALA A 327 6.49 -14.25 -20.59
CA ALA A 327 5.61 -13.16 -20.18
C ALA A 327 6.37 -12.09 -19.38
N LYS A 328 7.19 -12.52 -18.40
CA LYS A 328 8.04 -11.62 -17.60
C LYS A 328 9.01 -10.81 -18.46
N GLN A 329 9.67 -11.46 -19.43
CA GLN A 329 10.58 -10.76 -20.35
C GLN A 329 9.86 -9.73 -21.25
N ALA A 330 8.60 -9.97 -21.61
CA ALA A 330 7.81 -9.02 -22.38
C ALA A 330 7.37 -7.81 -21.54
N GLU A 331 6.97 -8.05 -20.30
CA GLU A 331 6.58 -7.01 -19.34
C GLU A 331 7.77 -6.08 -19.01
N GLU A 332 8.96 -6.66 -18.77
CA GLU A 332 10.17 -5.89 -18.48
C GLU A 332 10.58 -5.00 -19.66
N LYS A 333 10.47 -5.50 -20.89
CA LYS A 333 10.69 -4.68 -22.10
C LYS A 333 9.67 -3.55 -22.25
N ALA A 334 8.41 -3.77 -21.83
CA ALA A 334 7.39 -2.72 -21.86
C ALA A 334 7.68 -1.62 -20.83
N LYS A 335 8.10 -1.98 -19.61
CA LYS A 335 8.49 -1.02 -18.57
C LYS A 335 9.67 -0.15 -19.00
N ILE A 336 10.71 -0.76 -19.57
CA ILE A 336 11.87 -0.01 -20.09
C ILE A 336 11.43 0.99 -21.16
N LYS A 337 10.53 0.58 -22.07
CA LYS A 337 10.03 1.48 -23.12
C LYS A 337 9.21 2.65 -22.55
N GLU A 338 8.38 2.39 -21.54
CA GLU A 338 7.58 3.42 -20.88
C GLU A 338 8.46 4.45 -20.15
N GLU A 339 9.48 3.98 -19.42
CA GLU A 339 10.47 4.82 -18.75
C GLU A 339 11.27 5.68 -19.75
N GLU A 340 11.66 5.12 -20.90
CA GLU A 340 12.30 5.88 -21.98
C GLU A 340 11.40 6.98 -22.56
N GLU A 341 10.08 6.73 -22.68
CA GLU A 341 9.12 7.73 -23.16
C GLU A 341 8.87 8.84 -22.12
N GLU A 342 8.80 8.49 -20.84
CA GLU A 342 8.65 9.45 -19.74
C GLU A 342 9.88 10.36 -19.63
N ASN A 343 11.08 9.79 -19.68
CA ASN A 343 12.33 10.55 -19.69
C ASN A 343 12.42 11.52 -20.88
N LYS A 344 11.94 11.12 -22.07
CA LYS A 344 11.86 12.01 -23.24
C LYS A 344 10.88 13.16 -23.04
N ARG A 345 9.73 12.91 -22.42
CA ARG A 345 8.73 13.95 -22.10
C ARG A 345 9.28 14.95 -21.09
N GLU A 346 9.95 14.46 -20.06
CA GLU A 346 10.54 15.30 -19.02
C GLU A 346 11.67 16.18 -19.56
N ALA A 347 12.57 15.61 -20.38
CA ALA A 347 13.61 16.37 -21.04
C ALA A 347 13.05 17.46 -21.97
N LYS A 348 11.92 17.21 -22.64
CA LYS A 348 11.23 18.22 -23.45
C LYS A 348 10.66 19.34 -22.58
N ARG A 349 10.03 19.00 -21.44
CA ARG A 349 9.47 19.96 -20.50
C ARG A 349 10.54 20.90 -19.93
N LEU A 350 11.68 20.36 -19.48
CA LEU A 350 12.79 21.16 -18.96
C LEU A 350 13.33 22.14 -20.00
N LYS A 351 13.48 21.71 -21.27
CA LYS A 351 13.89 22.59 -22.37
C LYS A 351 12.88 23.71 -22.62
N GLU A 352 11.57 23.44 -22.54
CA GLU A 352 10.52 24.45 -22.68
C GLU A 352 10.51 25.44 -21.50
N GLU A 353 10.75 24.97 -20.28
CA GLU A 353 10.87 25.82 -19.09
C GLU A 353 12.08 26.75 -19.16
N ASP A 354 13.25 26.23 -19.53
CA ASP A 354 14.47 27.02 -19.69
C ASP A 354 14.30 28.05 -20.82
N LEU A 355 13.68 27.67 -21.93
CA LEU A 355 13.37 28.60 -23.00
C LEU A 355 12.43 29.72 -22.55
N ASN A 356 11.39 29.39 -21.77
CA ASN A 356 10.47 30.38 -21.23
C ASN A 356 11.16 31.35 -20.26
N LYS A 357 12.07 30.87 -19.41
CA LYS A 357 12.89 31.73 -18.53
C LYS A 357 13.76 32.69 -19.34
N SER A 358 14.43 32.21 -20.38
CA SER A 358 15.21 33.05 -21.29
C SER A 358 14.35 34.14 -21.94
N ILE A 359 13.16 33.78 -22.44
CA ILE A 359 12.23 34.74 -23.06
C ILE A 359 11.77 35.80 -22.04
N LEU A 360 11.44 35.42 -20.80
CA LEU A 360 11.03 36.37 -19.76
C LEU A 360 12.16 37.34 -19.39
N SER A 361 13.41 36.86 -19.33
CA SER A 361 14.57 37.72 -19.11
C SER A 361 14.75 38.74 -20.24
N VAL A 362 14.53 38.35 -21.50
CA VAL A 362 14.59 39.29 -22.62
C VAL A 362 13.50 40.37 -22.48
N ILE A 363 12.26 39.96 -22.16
CA ILE A 363 11.14 40.89 -22.03
C ILE A 363 11.43 41.90 -20.91
N SER A 364 11.92 41.44 -19.76
CA SER A 364 12.33 42.31 -18.65
C SER A 364 13.37 43.34 -19.08
N ASN A 365 14.38 42.93 -19.86
CA ASN A 365 15.43 43.85 -20.33
C ASN A 365 14.91 44.85 -21.36
N PHE A 366 14.00 44.43 -22.24
CA PHE A 366 13.30 45.32 -23.15
C PHE A 366 12.44 46.35 -22.38
N GLU A 367 11.72 45.91 -21.34
CA GLU A 367 10.89 46.79 -20.50
C GLU A 367 11.71 47.80 -19.70
N ALA A 368 12.98 47.50 -19.40
CA ALA A 368 13.89 48.40 -18.73
C ALA A 368 14.48 49.51 -19.64
N LEU A 369 14.32 49.41 -20.97
CA LEU A 369 14.83 50.42 -21.89
C LEU A 369 14.09 51.77 -21.77
N PRO A 370 14.76 52.89 -22.04
CA PRO A 370 14.13 54.19 -22.25
C PRO A 370 13.11 54.18 -23.41
N ASP A 371 12.06 55.01 -23.35
CA ASP A 371 10.94 54.97 -24.32
C ASP A 371 11.35 55.25 -25.77
N ASN A 372 12.36 56.11 -25.99
CA ASN A 372 12.93 56.37 -27.30
C ASN A 372 13.64 55.12 -27.87
N GLU A 373 14.34 54.36 -27.03
CA GLU A 373 15.01 53.12 -27.41
C GLU A 373 14.03 51.97 -27.62
N LYS A 374 12.97 51.86 -26.80
CA LYS A 374 11.87 50.90 -27.01
C LYS A 374 11.17 51.12 -28.35
N SER A 375 10.92 52.38 -28.70
CA SER A 375 10.26 52.76 -29.95
C SER A 375 11.12 52.37 -31.15
N LYS A 376 12.43 52.67 -31.08
CA LYS A 376 13.40 52.27 -32.11
C LYS A 376 13.50 50.74 -32.22
N PHE A 377 13.67 50.04 -31.10
CA PHE A 377 13.71 48.58 -31.05
C PHE A 377 12.49 47.94 -31.71
N THR A 378 11.28 48.46 -31.40
CA THR A 378 10.03 47.89 -31.92
C THR A 378 9.92 48.07 -33.43
N LEU A 379 10.38 49.21 -33.95
CA LEU A 379 10.47 49.46 -35.40
C LEU A 379 11.47 48.51 -36.05
N ASP A 380 12.69 48.43 -35.52
CA ASP A 380 13.76 47.59 -36.04
C ASP A 380 13.33 46.11 -36.03
N PHE A 381 12.68 45.63 -34.96
CA PHE A 381 12.11 44.29 -34.90
C PHE A 381 11.03 44.06 -35.97
N TYR A 382 10.11 45.01 -36.13
CA TYR A 382 9.03 44.92 -37.11
C TYR A 382 9.54 44.81 -38.55
N GLU A 383 10.66 45.47 -38.86
CA GLU A 383 11.31 45.40 -40.18
C GLU A 383 11.89 44.01 -40.48
N THR A 384 12.32 43.26 -39.46
CA THR A 384 12.82 41.88 -39.63
C THR A 384 11.72 40.85 -39.94
N LEU A 385 10.44 41.23 -39.82
CA LEU A 385 9.31 40.32 -40.04
C LEU A 385 8.95 40.22 -41.51
N ASN A 386 8.68 39.01 -41.98
CA ASN A 386 8.22 38.76 -43.33
C ASN A 386 6.71 39.05 -43.51
N ASN A 387 6.23 38.93 -44.75
CA ASN A 387 4.84 39.25 -45.12
C ASN A 387 3.79 38.36 -44.43
N MET A 388 4.16 37.18 -43.92
CA MET A 388 3.26 36.29 -43.17
C MET A 388 3.31 36.57 -41.66
N GLU A 389 4.45 37.03 -41.15
CA GLU A 389 4.67 37.30 -39.72
C GLU A 389 4.11 38.64 -39.27
N LYS A 390 4.14 39.67 -40.13
CA LYS A 390 3.56 40.99 -39.81
C LYS A 390 2.06 40.93 -39.47
N PRO A 391 1.21 40.22 -40.25
CA PRO A 391 -0.19 39.99 -39.89
C PRO A 391 -0.34 39.16 -38.61
N MET A 392 0.56 38.19 -38.40
CA MET A 392 0.53 37.29 -37.25
C MET A 392 0.83 38.04 -35.94
N LEU A 393 1.83 38.93 -35.95
CA LEU A 393 2.09 39.86 -34.84
C LEU A 393 0.90 40.79 -34.61
N LYS A 394 0.29 41.35 -35.66
CA LYS A 394 -0.89 42.21 -35.52
C LYS A 394 -2.09 41.47 -34.92
N LYS A 395 -2.28 40.20 -35.27
CA LYS A 395 -3.44 39.39 -34.86
C LYS A 395 -3.29 38.76 -33.48
N HIS A 396 -2.10 38.26 -33.15
CA HIS A 396 -1.85 37.47 -31.95
C HIS A 396 -0.84 38.13 -30.99
N GLY A 397 -0.20 39.23 -31.39
CA GLY A 397 0.82 39.89 -30.58
C GLY A 397 1.95 38.94 -30.16
N TYR A 398 2.48 39.18 -28.97
CA TYR A 398 3.46 38.31 -28.33
C TYR A 398 2.81 37.13 -27.58
N SER A 399 1.52 36.84 -27.75
CA SER A 399 0.93 35.62 -27.16
C SER A 399 1.33 34.36 -27.95
N HIS A 400 1.71 34.50 -29.22
CA HIS A 400 2.14 33.39 -30.06
C HIS A 400 3.60 32.98 -29.75
N VAL A 401 3.85 31.67 -29.54
CA VAL A 401 5.17 31.13 -29.16
C VAL A 401 6.25 31.49 -30.17
N SER A 402 6.00 31.29 -31.47
CA SER A 402 6.96 31.64 -32.52
C SER A 402 7.30 33.15 -32.56
N MET A 403 6.35 34.03 -32.25
CA MET A 403 6.60 35.48 -32.21
C MET A 403 7.45 35.87 -31.00
N ARG A 404 7.17 35.27 -29.83
CA ARG A 404 8.00 35.46 -28.63
C ARG A 404 9.43 34.99 -28.84
N LEU A 405 9.61 33.82 -29.45
CA LEU A 405 10.93 33.27 -29.73
C LEU A 405 11.72 34.17 -30.69
N LYS A 406 11.07 34.67 -31.75
CA LYS A 406 11.70 35.54 -32.73
C LYS A 406 12.05 36.91 -32.15
N PHE A 407 11.18 37.47 -31.33
CA PHE A 407 11.46 38.68 -30.53
C PHE A 407 12.66 38.45 -29.62
N ALA A 408 12.69 37.33 -28.90
CA ALA A 408 13.77 36.99 -27.99
C ALA A 408 15.13 36.87 -28.69
N ARG A 409 15.16 36.20 -29.85
CA ARG A 409 16.37 36.08 -30.68
C ARG A 409 16.84 37.42 -31.22
N PHE A 410 15.94 38.21 -31.80
CA PHE A 410 16.27 39.54 -32.31
C PHE A 410 16.85 40.45 -31.22
N ALA A 411 16.21 40.47 -30.06
CA ALA A 411 16.67 41.24 -28.91
C ALA A 411 18.08 40.86 -28.48
N ASN A 412 18.37 39.55 -28.52
CA ASN A 412 19.66 39.06 -28.10
C ASN A 412 20.77 39.29 -29.13
N GLU A 413 20.46 39.15 -30.41
CA GLU A 413 21.41 39.36 -31.51
C GLU A 413 21.79 40.83 -31.69
N GLN A 414 20.81 41.74 -31.63
CA GLN A 414 21.02 43.15 -31.94
C GLN A 414 21.33 44.01 -30.71
N TYR A 415 20.81 43.64 -29.54
CA TYR A 415 20.94 44.44 -28.31
C TYR A 415 21.61 43.70 -27.15
N LYS A 416 22.02 42.44 -27.34
CA LYS A 416 22.77 41.62 -26.35
C LYS A 416 22.11 41.55 -24.98
N PHE A 417 20.78 41.40 -24.95
CA PHE A 417 20.04 41.35 -23.69
C PHE A 417 20.40 40.13 -22.81
N ILE A 418 21.02 39.07 -23.34
CA ILE A 418 21.46 37.85 -22.63
C ILE A 418 22.77 37.31 -23.25
N ASP A 419 23.50 36.44 -22.54
CA ASP A 419 24.59 35.65 -23.13
C ASP A 419 24.06 34.61 -24.14
N SER A 420 24.58 34.63 -25.38
CA SER A 420 24.02 34.03 -26.62
C SER A 420 23.76 32.51 -26.63
N LYS A 421 24.16 31.76 -25.61
CA LYS A 421 24.08 30.29 -25.57
C LYS A 421 22.70 29.71 -25.18
N SER A 422 21.76 30.53 -24.74
CA SER A 422 20.50 30.10 -24.10
C SER A 422 19.26 30.05 -25.01
N LEU A 423 19.40 30.41 -26.30
CA LEU A 423 18.29 30.61 -27.25
C LEU A 423 18.37 29.76 -28.54
N ASN A 424 19.42 28.94 -28.67
CA ASN A 424 19.69 28.07 -29.83
C ASN A 424 19.03 26.70 -29.71
#